data_AF-A0A382X844-F1
#
_entry.id   AF-A0A382X844-F1
#
_cell.length_a   1.000
_cell.length_b   1.000
_cell.length_c   1.000
_cell.angle_alpha   90.00
_cell.angle_beta   90.00
_cell.angle_gamma   90.00
#
_symmetry.space_group_name_H-M   'P 1'
#
loop_
_entity.id
_entity.type
_entity.pdbx_description
1 polymer ?
#
loop_
_entity_poly.entity_id
_entity_poly.type
_entity_poly.pdbx_seq_one_letter_code
_entity_poly.pdbx_strand_id
1 'polypeptide(L)'
;MTGILGIVVLLGIAFALSNNRKQINYRIVGWGLGLQIIFAIFILKTPIGKPIFGFFDKAISKLISFSDAGGDFLFSSFISEVGFHVALINFAFRALPTIIFFSSLMALLYHFGIIQFIVKWIAKAMQKTMGTSGSETLSVSANIFVGQTEAPLMVRPFINNMTKSELMAVMVGGFATVAGGIMAIYVKWLTDIPGIAGHLLAASVMSAPAALVVAKIIYPE
;
A
#
# COMPACT_ATOMS: atom_id res chain seq x y z
N MET A 1 -16.81 -17.42 11.87
CA MET A 1 -16.20 -18.73 11.57
C MET A 1 -15.58 -18.78 10.17
N THR A 2 -16.29 -18.30 9.14
CA THR A 2 -15.80 -18.22 7.74
C THR A 2 -14.48 -17.45 7.57
N GLY A 3 -14.29 -16.30 8.26
CA GLY A 3 -13.04 -15.53 8.15
C GLY A 3 -11.80 -16.27 8.66
N ILE A 4 -11.93 -17.03 9.75
CA ILE A 4 -10.83 -17.85 10.30
C ILE A 4 -10.50 -18.98 9.32
N LEU A 5 -11.52 -19.64 8.77
CA LEU A 5 -11.35 -20.67 7.74
C LEU A 5 -10.58 -20.10 6.53
N GLY A 6 -10.93 -18.89 6.07
CA GLY A 6 -10.24 -18.22 4.97
C GLY A 6 -8.75 -18.00 5.25
N ILE A 7 -8.40 -17.51 6.44
CA ILE A 7 -6.99 -17.33 6.84
C ILE A 7 -6.25 -18.68 6.84
N VAL A 8 -6.84 -19.73 7.41
CA VAL A 8 -6.23 -21.07 7.45
C VAL A 8 -6.04 -21.63 6.04
N VAL A 9 -7.01 -21.45 5.14
CA VAL A 9 -6.92 -21.91 3.75
C VAL A 9 -5.82 -21.15 3.00
N LEU A 10 -5.74 -19.82 3.12
CA LEU A 10 -4.72 -19.02 2.43
C LEU A 10 -3.31 -19.37 2.93
N LEU A 11 -3.13 -19.53 4.25
CA LEU A 11 -1.87 -19.99 4.81
C LEU A 11 -1.55 -21.44 4.40
N GLY A 12 -2.57 -22.30 4.29
CA GLY A 12 -2.45 -23.66 3.81
C GLY A 12 -1.97 -23.73 2.35
N ILE A 13 -2.47 -22.85 1.49
CA ILE A 13 -2.01 -22.71 0.10
C ILE A 13 -0.54 -22.25 0.08
N ALA A 14 -0.19 -21.22 0.83
CA ALA A 14 1.19 -20.75 0.94
C ALA A 14 2.12 -21.87 1.44
N PHE A 15 1.70 -22.64 2.45
CA PHE A 15 2.44 -23.77 3.00
C PHE A 15 2.59 -24.93 2.01
N ALA A 16 1.55 -25.21 1.21
CA ALA A 16 1.60 -26.23 0.17
C ALA A 16 2.65 -25.88 -0.90
N LEU A 17 2.72 -24.59 -1.27
CA LEU A 17 3.68 -24.04 -2.23
C LEU A 17 5.08 -23.75 -1.64
N SER A 18 5.29 -23.99 -0.35
CA SER A 18 6.57 -23.74 0.33
C SER A 18 7.71 -24.59 -0.22
N ASN A 19 8.84 -23.94 -0.54
CA ASN A 19 10.08 -24.61 -0.95
C ASN A 19 10.71 -25.45 0.18
N ASN A 20 10.65 -24.99 1.44
CA ASN A 20 11.19 -25.74 2.58
C ASN A 20 10.36 -25.58 3.86
N ARG A 21 9.36 -26.45 4.04
CA ARG A 21 8.40 -26.39 5.15
C ARG A 21 9.03 -26.46 6.55
N LYS A 22 10.24 -27.02 6.67
CA LYS A 22 10.94 -27.16 7.96
C LYS A 22 11.64 -25.89 8.42
N GLN A 23 11.91 -24.96 7.49
CA GLN A 23 12.60 -23.68 7.78
C GLN A 23 11.62 -22.51 8.00
N ILE A 24 10.31 -22.76 7.92
CA ILE A 24 9.30 -21.71 8.16
C ILE A 24 9.47 -21.17 9.58
N ASN A 25 9.75 -19.86 9.65
CA ASN A 25 9.91 -19.18 10.92
C ASN A 25 8.54 -18.78 11.49
N TYR A 26 8.06 -19.52 12.48
CA TYR A 26 6.78 -19.28 13.15
C TYR A 26 6.68 -17.92 13.83
N ARG A 27 7.81 -17.28 14.18
CA ARG A 27 7.81 -15.91 14.71
C ARG A 27 7.27 -14.93 13.68
N ILE A 28 7.69 -15.06 12.42
CA ILE A 28 7.27 -14.18 11.31
C ILE A 28 5.76 -14.35 11.08
N VAL A 29 5.28 -15.60 11.01
CA VAL A 29 3.86 -15.90 10.81
C VAL A 29 3.01 -15.36 11.95
N GLY A 30 3.41 -15.65 13.21
CA GLY A 30 2.69 -15.20 14.40
C GLY A 30 2.64 -13.68 14.53
N TRP A 31 3.77 -12.99 14.38
CA TRP A 31 3.80 -11.53 14.44
C TRP A 31 3.14 -10.88 13.23
N GLY A 32 3.29 -11.43 12.02
CA GLY A 32 2.66 -10.85 10.84
C GLY A 32 1.13 -10.89 10.93
N LEU A 33 0.55 -12.03 11.30
CA LEU A 33 -0.89 -12.14 11.56
C LEU A 33 -1.30 -11.27 12.76
N GLY A 34 -0.49 -11.26 13.82
CA GLY A 34 -0.72 -10.44 15.00
C GLY A 34 -0.79 -8.95 14.68
N LEU A 35 0.18 -8.42 13.92
CA LEU A 35 0.22 -7.04 13.48
C LEU A 35 -1.00 -6.68 12.62
N GLN A 36 -1.40 -7.56 11.70
CA GLN A 36 -2.61 -7.37 10.91
C GLN A 36 -3.87 -7.31 11.78
N ILE A 37 -4.03 -8.24 12.72
CA ILE A 37 -5.20 -8.30 13.61
C ILE A 37 -5.21 -7.10 14.55
N ILE A 38 -4.07 -6.75 15.16
CA ILE A 38 -3.93 -5.58 16.03
C ILE A 38 -4.32 -4.32 15.27
N PHE A 39 -3.79 -4.13 14.06
CA PHE A 39 -4.11 -2.98 13.24
C PHE A 39 -5.58 -2.97 12.80
N ALA A 40 -6.12 -4.12 12.38
CA ALA A 40 -7.53 -4.26 12.01
C ALA A 40 -8.46 -3.94 13.19
N ILE A 41 -8.17 -4.42 14.40
CA ILE A 41 -8.96 -4.11 15.60
C ILE A 41 -8.81 -2.63 15.94
N PHE A 42 -7.57 -2.13 15.97
CA PHE A 42 -7.28 -0.72 16.26
C PHE A 42 -8.07 0.21 15.34
N ILE A 43 -8.11 -0.09 14.05
CA ILE A 43 -8.71 0.77 13.05
C ILE A 43 -10.22 0.53 12.86
N LEU A 44 -10.69 -0.73 12.85
CA LEU A 44 -12.09 -1.07 12.53
C LEU A 44 -13.00 -1.17 13.76
N LYS A 45 -12.45 -1.41 14.95
CA LYS A 45 -13.23 -1.70 16.16
C LYS A 45 -13.10 -0.64 17.26
N THR A 46 -12.04 0.16 17.28
CA THR A 46 -11.89 1.18 18.33
C THR A 46 -12.67 2.47 18.00
N PRO A 47 -13.09 3.23 19.02
CA PRO A 47 -13.70 4.55 18.81
C PRO A 47 -12.74 5.57 18.19
N ILE A 48 -11.43 5.32 18.23
CA ILE A 48 -10.38 6.18 17.65
C ILE A 48 -10.19 5.90 16.15
N GLY A 49 -10.50 4.70 15.67
CA GLY A 49 -10.31 4.32 14.27
C GLY A 49 -11.19 5.11 13.28
N LYS A 50 -12.47 5.32 13.61
CA LYS A 50 -13.41 6.12 12.80
C LYS A 50 -12.93 7.55 12.52
N PRO A 51 -12.54 8.36 13.53
CA PRO A 51 -12.06 9.72 13.27
C PRO A 51 -10.74 9.74 12.49
N ILE A 52 -9.85 8.75 12.68
CA ILE A 52 -8.63 8.62 11.86
C ILE A 52 -9.00 8.36 10.40
N PHE A 53 -9.92 7.44 10.11
CA PHE A 53 -10.40 7.22 8.75
C PHE A 53 -11.06 8.43 8.15
N GLY A 54 -11.94 9.10 8.90
CA GLY A 54 -12.58 10.33 8.44
C GLY A 54 -11.58 11.44 8.13
N PHE A 55 -10.46 11.51 8.86
CA PHE A 55 -9.37 12.42 8.54
C PHE A 55 -8.69 12.07 7.22
N PHE A 56 -8.26 10.81 7.04
CA PHE A 56 -7.60 10.39 5.80
C PHE A 56 -8.52 10.49 4.58
N ASP A 57 -9.79 10.17 4.75
CA ASP A 57 -10.80 10.27 3.69
C ASP A 57 -11.00 11.71 3.23
N LYS A 58 -11.13 12.65 4.17
CA LYS A 58 -11.18 14.09 3.87
C LYS A 58 -9.88 14.59 3.24
N ALA A 59 -8.73 14.16 3.75
CA ALA A 59 -7.43 14.57 3.24
C ALA A 59 -7.22 14.10 1.79
N ILE A 60 -7.49 12.83 1.50
CA ILE A 60 -7.36 12.26 0.15
C ILE A 60 -8.38 12.90 -0.79
N SER A 61 -9.64 13.06 -0.37
CA SER A 61 -10.67 13.73 -1.17
C SER A 61 -10.29 15.18 -1.49
N LYS A 62 -9.68 15.88 -0.53
CA LYS A 62 -9.19 17.25 -0.75
C LYS A 62 -8.04 17.27 -1.76
N LEU A 63 -7.09 16.35 -1.67
CA LEU A 63 -6.01 16.20 -2.65
C LEU A 63 -6.56 15.88 -4.05
N ILE A 64 -7.56 15.00 -4.16
CA ILE A 64 -8.25 14.71 -5.42
C ILE A 64 -8.88 15.99 -5.98
N SER A 65 -9.52 16.82 -5.15
CA SER A 65 -10.10 18.09 -5.63
C SER A 65 -9.06 19.07 -6.22
N PHE A 66 -7.82 19.05 -5.72
CA PHE A 66 -6.73 19.83 -6.31
C PHE A 66 -6.28 19.26 -7.66
N SER A 67 -6.26 17.93 -7.79
CA SER A 67 -6.03 17.27 -9.08
C SER A 67 -7.14 17.58 -10.08
N ASP A 68 -8.40 17.60 -9.64
CA ASP A 68 -9.53 17.91 -10.51
C ASP A 68 -9.44 19.35 -11.00
N ALA A 69 -9.12 20.32 -10.12
CA ALA A 69 -8.87 21.70 -10.53
C ALA A 69 -7.75 21.84 -11.58
N GLY A 70 -6.67 21.05 -11.46
CA GLY A 70 -5.61 20.99 -12.46
C GLY A 70 -6.06 20.35 -13.78
N GLY A 71 -6.88 19.31 -13.72
CA GLY A 71 -7.48 18.67 -14.90
C GLY A 71 -8.45 19.60 -15.63
N ASP A 72 -9.28 20.33 -14.88
CA ASP A 72 -10.22 21.31 -15.41
C ASP A 72 -9.48 22.47 -16.07
N PHE A 73 -8.39 22.97 -15.47
CA PHE A 73 -7.53 23.99 -16.09
C PHE A 73 -6.94 23.54 -17.44
N LEU A 74 -6.58 22.26 -17.58
CA LEU A 74 -5.95 21.75 -18.80
C LEU A 74 -6.96 21.38 -19.90
N PHE A 75 -8.13 20.84 -19.53
CA PHE A 75 -9.01 20.13 -20.46
C PHE A 75 -10.44 20.67 -20.50
N SER A 76 -10.85 21.52 -19.56
CA SER A 76 -12.14 22.22 -19.66
C SER A 76 -12.03 23.42 -20.60
N SER A 77 -13.12 23.70 -21.30
CA SER A 77 -13.26 24.96 -22.04
C SER A 77 -13.29 26.14 -21.06
N PHE A 78 -12.59 27.22 -21.41
CA PHE A 78 -12.66 28.52 -20.73
C PHE A 78 -13.89 29.35 -21.14
N ILE A 79 -14.61 28.92 -22.19
CA ILE A 79 -15.89 29.52 -22.57
C ILE A 79 -16.93 29.02 -21.57
N SER A 80 -17.63 29.98 -20.93
CA SER A 80 -18.69 29.69 -19.97
C SER A 80 -19.74 28.72 -20.55
N GLU A 81 -20.19 27.78 -19.73
CA GLU A 81 -21.22 26.75 -20.05
C GLU A 81 -20.81 25.62 -21.01
N VAL A 82 -19.63 25.67 -21.66
CA VAL A 82 -19.17 24.57 -22.53
C VAL A 82 -18.61 23.39 -21.71
N GLY A 83 -17.86 23.67 -20.64
CA GLY A 83 -17.26 22.65 -19.78
C GLY A 83 -16.31 21.70 -20.53
N PHE A 84 -16.31 20.41 -20.15
CA PHE A 84 -15.56 19.39 -20.86
C PHE A 84 -16.25 19.03 -22.17
N HIS A 85 -15.48 19.05 -23.26
CA HIS A 85 -15.95 18.48 -24.51
C HIS A 85 -16.30 16.99 -24.30
N VAL A 86 -17.45 16.53 -24.81
CA VAL A 86 -17.97 15.17 -24.56
C VAL A 86 -16.94 14.08 -24.88
N ALA A 87 -16.16 14.28 -25.95
CA ALA A 87 -15.07 13.37 -26.34
C ALA A 87 -13.94 13.23 -25.30
N LEU A 88 -13.74 14.24 -24.45
CA LEU A 88 -12.73 14.27 -23.38
C LEU A 88 -13.26 13.68 -22.06
N ILE A 89 -14.56 13.39 -21.95
CA ILE A 89 -15.13 12.72 -20.78
C ILE A 89 -14.83 11.22 -20.87
N ASN A 90 -13.57 10.87 -20.68
CA ASN A 90 -13.08 9.50 -20.75
C ASN A 90 -11.96 9.28 -19.71
N PHE A 91 -11.51 8.02 -19.62
CA PHE A 91 -10.46 7.61 -18.70
C PHE A 91 -9.20 8.48 -18.79
N ALA A 92 -8.74 8.78 -20.01
CA ALA A 92 -7.47 9.47 -20.23
C ALA A 92 -7.46 10.86 -19.57
N PHE A 93 -8.51 11.65 -19.74
CA PHE A 93 -8.53 13.02 -19.26
C PHE A 93 -9.15 13.20 -17.86
N ARG A 94 -9.80 12.16 -17.32
CA ARG A 94 -10.39 12.21 -15.96
C ARG A 94 -9.59 11.45 -14.90
N ALA A 95 -8.83 10.43 -15.29
CA ALA A 95 -8.07 9.58 -14.36
C ALA A 95 -6.56 9.82 -14.42
N LEU A 96 -5.96 9.95 -15.62
CA LEU A 96 -4.50 10.13 -15.73
C LEU A 96 -3.97 11.40 -15.06
N PRO A 97 -4.67 12.57 -15.08
CA PRO A 97 -4.21 13.74 -14.36
C PRO A 97 -4.06 13.50 -12.85
N THR A 98 -4.93 12.66 -12.28
CA THR A 98 -4.85 12.25 -10.87
C THR A 98 -3.60 11.41 -10.61
N ILE A 99 -3.23 10.49 -11.52
CA ILE A 99 -1.96 9.76 -11.41
C ILE A 99 -0.79 10.73 -11.43
N ILE A 100 -0.75 11.65 -12.41
CA ILE A 100 0.36 12.60 -12.58
C ILE A 100 0.49 13.50 -11.34
N PHE A 101 -0.64 14.00 -10.82
CA PHE A 101 -0.66 14.81 -9.60
C PHE A 101 -0.13 14.03 -8.39
N PHE A 102 -0.65 12.83 -8.13
CA PHE A 102 -0.20 12.05 -6.98
C PHE A 102 1.24 11.55 -7.12
N SER A 103 1.68 11.16 -8.32
CA SER A 103 3.08 10.80 -8.58
C SER A 103 4.03 11.97 -8.34
N SER A 104 3.67 13.19 -8.78
CA SER A 104 4.49 14.39 -8.52
C SER A 104 4.49 14.79 -7.03
N LEU A 105 3.34 14.68 -6.35
CA LEU A 105 3.25 14.89 -4.91
C LEU A 105 4.10 13.89 -4.13
N MET A 106 4.03 12.60 -4.48
CA MET A 106 4.84 11.56 -3.84
C MET A 106 6.33 11.79 -4.05
N ALA A 107 6.74 12.18 -5.27
CA ALA A 107 8.13 12.53 -5.57
C ALA A 107 8.62 13.71 -4.71
N LEU A 108 7.78 14.73 -4.51
CA LEU A 108 8.07 15.88 -3.65
C LEU A 108 8.18 15.48 -2.17
N LEU A 109 7.25 14.66 -1.66
CA LEU A 109 7.30 14.16 -0.29
C LEU A 109 8.53 13.28 -0.04
N TYR A 110 8.97 12.55 -1.07
CA TYR A 110 10.25 11.83 -1.07
C TYR A 110 11.44 12.78 -1.05
N HIS A 111 11.44 13.82 -1.88
CA HIS A 111 12.54 14.78 -1.91
C HIS A 111 12.72 15.47 -0.55
N PHE A 112 11.61 15.79 0.14
CA PHE A 112 11.65 16.39 1.48
C PHE A 112 11.92 15.41 2.63
N GLY A 113 12.05 14.11 2.36
CA GLY A 113 12.35 13.12 3.40
C GLY A 113 11.15 12.67 4.24
N ILE A 114 9.92 13.11 3.91
CA ILE A 114 8.72 12.84 4.71
C ILE A 114 8.35 11.35 4.65
N ILE A 115 8.34 10.77 3.44
CA ILE A 115 8.03 9.35 3.29
C ILE A 115 9.10 8.49 3.95
N GLN A 116 10.36 8.84 3.79
CA GLN A 116 11.48 8.14 4.42
C GLN A 116 11.36 8.15 5.94
N PHE A 117 10.97 9.27 6.53
CA PHE A 117 10.73 9.36 7.96
C PHE A 117 9.64 8.39 8.42
N ILE A 118 8.48 8.39 7.75
CA ILE A 118 7.34 7.51 8.09
C ILE A 118 7.73 6.03 7.91
N VAL A 119 8.26 5.70 6.73
CA VAL A 119 8.65 4.33 6.36
C VAL A 119 9.71 3.77 7.31
N LYS A 120 10.67 4.58 7.75
CA LYS A 120 11.69 4.16 8.72
C LYS A 120 11.07 3.67 10.03
N TRP A 121 10.03 4.34 10.53
CA TRP A 121 9.35 3.93 11.77
C TRP A 121 8.56 2.64 11.59
N ILE A 122 7.84 2.51 10.48
CA ILE A 122 7.09 1.28 10.15
C ILE A 122 8.06 0.11 10.00
N ALA A 123 9.13 0.30 9.22
CA ALA A 123 10.15 -0.72 9.00
C ALA A 123 10.81 -1.15 10.32
N LYS A 124 11.14 -0.21 11.20
CA LYS A 124 11.71 -0.52 12.52
C LYS A 124 10.74 -1.34 13.39
N ALA A 125 9.45 -1.01 13.37
CA ALA A 125 8.44 -1.75 14.11
C ALA A 125 8.28 -3.18 13.58
N MET A 126 8.18 -3.33 12.26
CA MET A 126 8.08 -4.63 11.58
C MET A 126 9.35 -5.47 11.78
N GLN A 127 10.54 -4.88 11.61
CA GLN A 127 11.81 -5.58 11.76
C GLN A 127 11.99 -6.08 13.19
N LYS A 128 11.69 -5.25 14.20
CA LYS A 128 11.82 -5.62 15.62
C LYS A 128 10.86 -6.75 15.99
N THR A 129 9.65 -6.75 15.46
CA THR A 129 8.63 -7.75 15.78
C THR A 129 8.89 -9.05 15.00
N MET A 130 8.89 -8.99 13.67
CA MET A 130 8.96 -10.14 12.77
C MET A 130 10.37 -10.74 12.68
N GLY A 131 11.44 -9.96 12.90
CA GLY A 131 12.82 -10.45 12.87
C GLY A 131 13.38 -10.67 11.46
N THR A 132 12.76 -10.07 10.44
CA THR A 132 13.18 -10.04 9.05
C THR A 132 14.38 -9.12 8.84
N SER A 133 15.04 -9.22 7.68
CA SER A 133 16.20 -8.38 7.38
C SER A 133 15.81 -6.90 7.20
N GLY A 134 16.75 -5.99 7.41
CA GLY A 134 16.48 -4.56 7.30
C GLY A 134 16.09 -4.13 5.89
N SER A 135 16.71 -4.73 4.88
CA SER A 135 16.51 -4.38 3.47
C SER A 135 15.14 -4.86 2.96
N GLU A 136 14.75 -6.10 3.21
CA GLU A 136 13.43 -6.58 2.79
C GLU A 136 12.30 -5.85 3.54
N THR A 137 12.48 -5.62 4.84
CA THR A 137 11.46 -4.97 5.67
C THR A 137 11.29 -3.51 5.27
N LEU A 138 12.37 -2.81 4.96
CA LEU A 138 12.32 -1.42 4.50
C LEU A 138 11.60 -1.32 3.15
N SER A 139 11.91 -2.21 2.21
CA SER A 139 11.23 -2.27 0.90
C SER A 139 9.73 -2.53 1.05
N VAL A 140 9.35 -3.56 1.82
CA VAL A 140 7.94 -3.90 2.05
C VAL A 140 7.19 -2.79 2.79
N SER A 141 7.85 -2.08 3.72
CA SER A 141 7.25 -0.93 4.41
C SER A 141 7.08 0.27 3.48
N ALA A 142 8.00 0.50 2.55
CA ALA A 142 7.90 1.57 1.56
C ALA A 142 6.72 1.33 0.60
N ASN A 143 6.49 0.08 0.21
CA ASN A 143 5.38 -0.35 -0.66
C ASN A 143 3.97 0.03 -0.16
N ILE A 144 3.82 0.40 1.11
CA ILE A 144 2.56 0.96 1.64
C ILE A 144 2.18 2.27 0.92
N PHE A 145 3.17 3.05 0.49
CA PHE A 145 2.99 4.38 -0.07
C PHE A 145 3.42 4.48 -1.54
N VAL A 146 4.50 3.79 -1.90
CA VAL A 146 5.07 3.81 -3.26
C VAL A 146 4.87 2.49 -3.99
N GLY A 147 5.02 2.54 -5.32
CA GLY A 147 4.80 1.36 -6.16
C GLY A 147 5.92 0.33 -6.08
N GLN A 148 5.63 -0.85 -6.65
CA GLN A 148 6.53 -2.01 -6.68
C GLN A 148 7.89 -1.75 -7.36
N THR A 149 7.99 -0.73 -8.21
CA THR A 149 9.23 -0.33 -8.88
C THR A 149 10.02 0.72 -8.11
N GLU A 150 9.36 1.47 -7.23
CA GLU A 150 9.93 2.60 -6.48
C GLU A 150 10.41 2.16 -5.10
N ALA A 151 9.66 1.29 -4.42
CA ALA A 151 10.04 0.77 -3.10
C ALA A 151 11.42 0.08 -3.09
N PRO A 152 11.78 -0.78 -4.08
CA PRO A 152 13.09 -1.41 -4.10
C PRO A 152 14.23 -0.41 -4.27
N LEU A 153 13.99 0.78 -4.84
CA LEU A 153 15.03 1.81 -4.98
C LEU A 153 15.56 2.28 -3.62
N MET A 154 14.75 2.21 -2.56
CA MET A 154 15.16 2.53 -1.19
C MET A 154 16.25 1.59 -0.66
N VAL A 155 16.35 0.39 -1.23
CA VAL A 155 17.29 -0.66 -0.83
C VAL A 155 18.18 -1.11 -1.98
N ARG A 156 18.26 -0.30 -3.04
CA ARG A 156 19.03 -0.58 -4.27
C ARG A 156 20.44 -1.11 -4.00
N PRO A 157 21.24 -0.57 -3.06
CA PRO A 157 22.60 -1.08 -2.82
C PRO A 157 22.63 -2.53 -2.30
N PHE A 158 21.54 -3.01 -1.72
CA PHE A 158 21.46 -4.34 -1.10
C PHE A 158 20.89 -5.41 -2.03
N ILE A 159 20.14 -5.03 -3.08
CA ILE A 159 19.41 -5.97 -3.96
C ILE A 159 20.33 -7.05 -4.53
N ASN A 160 21.53 -6.68 -5.00
CA ASN A 160 22.46 -7.63 -5.61
C ASN A 160 23.00 -8.69 -4.63
N ASN A 161 22.93 -8.42 -3.33
CA ASN A 161 23.42 -9.30 -2.27
C ASN A 161 22.27 -9.95 -1.47
N MET A 162 21.02 -9.74 -1.90
CA MET A 162 19.87 -10.33 -1.22
C MET A 162 19.82 -11.84 -1.40
N THR A 163 19.37 -12.56 -0.37
CA THR A 163 19.00 -13.96 -0.53
C THR A 163 17.77 -14.09 -1.42
N LYS A 164 17.50 -15.30 -1.90
CA LYS A 164 16.28 -15.58 -2.67
C LYS A 164 15.01 -15.34 -1.84
N SER A 165 15.08 -15.55 -0.52
CA SER A 165 13.96 -15.27 0.39
C SER A 165 13.71 -13.77 0.52
N GLU A 166 14.75 -12.97 0.69
CA GLU A 166 14.65 -11.50 0.75
C GLU A 166 14.13 -10.92 -0.57
N LEU A 167 14.62 -11.40 -1.71
CA LEU A 167 14.15 -10.95 -3.02
C LEU A 167 12.67 -11.33 -3.23
N MET A 168 12.27 -12.53 -2.82
CA MET A 168 10.87 -12.96 -2.84
C MET A 168 10.00 -12.03 -1.98
N ALA A 169 10.45 -11.66 -0.78
CA ALA A 169 9.74 -10.72 0.09
C ALA A 169 9.58 -9.33 -0.55
N VAL A 170 10.61 -8.82 -1.22
CA VAL A 170 10.55 -7.55 -1.97
C VAL A 170 9.51 -7.63 -3.09
N MET A 171 9.52 -8.72 -3.87
CA MET A 171 8.58 -8.91 -4.98
C MET A 171 7.13 -9.06 -4.49
N VAL A 172 6.89 -9.95 -3.52
CA VAL A 172 5.55 -10.17 -2.94
C VAL A 172 5.04 -8.89 -2.28
N GLY A 173 5.91 -8.15 -1.58
CA GLY A 173 5.57 -6.85 -1.01
C GLY A 173 5.04 -5.88 -2.04
N GLY A 174 5.68 -5.79 -3.21
CA GLY A 174 5.25 -4.91 -4.29
C GLY A 174 3.91 -5.33 -4.90
N PHE A 175 3.66 -6.63 -5.04
CA PHE A 175 2.39 -7.12 -5.60
C PHE A 175 1.22 -7.11 -4.60
N ALA A 176 1.51 -7.07 -3.30
CA ALA A 176 0.49 -7.10 -2.25
C ALA A 176 -0.11 -5.72 -1.94
N THR A 177 0.55 -4.63 -2.37
CA THR A 177 0.14 -3.25 -2.07
C THR A 177 -0.25 -2.49 -3.34
N VAL A 178 -0.72 -1.25 -3.15
CA VAL A 178 -1.08 -0.33 -4.24
C VAL A 178 -0.35 0.99 -4.04
N ALA A 179 0.23 1.53 -5.11
CA ALA A 179 0.86 2.84 -5.12
C ALA A 179 -0.15 3.97 -4.86
N GLY A 180 0.26 5.04 -4.15
CA GLY A 180 -0.62 6.17 -3.84
C GLY A 180 -1.31 6.79 -5.07
N GLY A 181 -0.64 6.83 -6.22
CA GLY A 181 -1.22 7.36 -7.46
C GLY A 181 -2.40 6.54 -8.00
N ILE A 182 -2.32 5.22 -7.94
CA ILE A 182 -3.41 4.33 -8.36
C ILE A 182 -4.52 4.31 -7.31
N MET A 183 -4.15 4.37 -6.02
CA MET A 183 -5.12 4.46 -4.92
C MET A 183 -6.09 5.63 -5.10
N ALA A 184 -5.60 6.80 -5.51
CA ALA A 184 -6.44 7.98 -5.74
C ALA A 184 -7.52 7.76 -6.83
N ILE A 185 -7.21 7.00 -7.88
CA ILE A 185 -8.20 6.62 -8.90
C ILE A 185 -9.26 5.70 -8.29
N TYR A 186 -8.84 4.70 -7.52
CA TYR A 186 -9.80 3.78 -6.88
C TYR A 186 -10.74 4.52 -5.94
N VAL A 187 -10.25 5.52 -5.20
CA VAL A 187 -11.11 6.40 -4.39
C VAL A 187 -12.12 7.15 -5.25
N LYS A 188 -11.69 7.68 -6.40
CA LYS A 188 -12.55 8.41 -7.34
C LYS A 188 -13.63 7.54 -7.98
N TRP A 189 -13.39 6.24 -8.16
CA TRP A 189 -14.33 5.31 -8.77
C TRP A 189 -15.26 4.60 -7.79
N LEU A 190 -14.79 4.35 -6.57
CA LEU A 190 -15.51 3.58 -5.57
C LEU A 190 -16.19 4.51 -4.55
N THR A 191 -16.66 5.68 -4.99
CA THR A 191 -17.32 6.69 -4.14
C THR A 191 -18.59 6.19 -3.46
N ASP A 192 -19.20 5.15 -4.02
CA ASP A 192 -20.39 4.50 -3.44
C ASP A 192 -20.09 3.75 -2.13
N ILE A 193 -18.80 3.51 -1.83
CA ILE A 193 -18.36 2.86 -0.60
C ILE A 193 -17.96 3.96 0.41
N PRO A 194 -18.70 4.13 1.52
CA PRO A 194 -18.39 5.16 2.51
C PRO A 194 -16.99 4.95 3.11
N GLY A 195 -16.15 6.00 3.09
CA GLY A 195 -14.81 5.95 3.66
C GLY A 195 -13.82 5.07 2.89
N ILE A 196 -14.03 4.88 1.58
CA ILE A 196 -13.19 4.02 0.73
C ILE A 196 -11.71 4.38 0.78
N ALA A 197 -11.36 5.66 0.87
CA ALA A 197 -9.96 6.08 0.94
C ALA A 197 -9.31 5.58 2.23
N GLY A 198 -10.07 5.59 3.32
CA GLY A 198 -9.70 4.92 4.56
C GLY A 198 -9.48 3.43 4.36
N HIS A 199 -10.46 2.72 3.80
CA HIS A 199 -10.37 1.28 3.56
C HIS A 199 -9.14 0.90 2.72
N LEU A 200 -8.83 1.65 1.66
CA LEU A 200 -7.66 1.42 0.82
C LEU A 200 -6.34 1.68 1.58
N LEU A 201 -6.28 2.74 2.39
CA LEU A 201 -5.12 3.01 3.24
C LEU A 201 -4.89 1.89 4.27
N ALA A 202 -5.97 1.43 4.92
CA ALA A 202 -5.88 0.32 5.86
C ALA A 202 -5.43 -0.97 5.17
N ALA A 203 -5.95 -1.26 3.97
CA ALA A 203 -5.53 -2.40 3.17
C ALA A 203 -4.02 -2.33 2.86
N SER A 204 -3.52 -1.19 2.37
CA SER A 204 -2.09 -1.01 2.09
C SER A 204 -1.19 -1.26 3.29
N VAL A 205 -1.56 -0.75 4.48
CA VAL A 205 -0.77 -0.97 5.70
C VAL A 205 -0.83 -2.42 6.17
N MET A 206 -2.00 -3.07 6.10
CA MET A 206 -2.16 -4.47 6.47
C MET A 206 -1.48 -5.44 5.50
N SER A 207 -1.32 -5.05 4.23
CA SER A 207 -0.64 -5.84 3.20
C SER A 207 0.85 -6.01 3.47
N ALA A 208 1.52 -5.04 4.10
CA ALA A 208 2.96 -5.12 4.39
C ALA A 208 3.34 -6.33 5.28
N PRO A 209 2.77 -6.52 6.48
CA PRO A 209 3.03 -7.73 7.26
C PRO A 209 2.47 -8.99 6.59
N ALA A 210 1.34 -8.91 5.87
CA ALA A 210 0.79 -10.06 5.10
C ALA A 210 1.80 -10.58 4.08
N ALA A 211 2.40 -9.66 3.33
CA ALA A 211 3.35 -9.96 2.27
C ALA A 211 4.56 -10.69 2.83
N LEU A 212 5.11 -10.23 3.96
CA LEU A 212 6.20 -10.92 4.65
C LEU A 212 5.79 -12.32 5.12
N VAL A 213 4.57 -12.49 5.65
CA VAL A 213 4.08 -13.83 6.06
C VAL A 213 4.03 -14.77 4.86
N VAL A 214 3.38 -14.36 3.77
CA VAL A 214 3.23 -15.21 2.58
C VAL A 214 4.58 -15.48 1.93
N ALA A 215 5.43 -14.46 1.78
CA ALA A 215 6.76 -14.61 1.19
C ALA A 215 7.63 -15.57 2.01
N LYS A 216 7.65 -15.44 3.34
CA LYS A 216 8.49 -16.26 4.23
C LYS A 216 7.92 -17.65 4.50
N ILE A 217 6.64 -17.89 4.21
CA ILE A 217 6.10 -19.25 4.14
C ILE A 217 6.51 -19.91 2.82
N ILE A 218 6.34 -19.23 1.69
CA ILE A 218 6.61 -19.82 0.36
C ILE A 218 8.12 -20.04 0.16
N TYR A 219 8.93 -19.05 0.53
CA TYR A 219 10.39 -19.12 0.43
C TYR A 219 11.00 -18.70 1.78
N PRO A 220 11.11 -19.62 2.74
CA PRO A 220 11.75 -19.34 4.03
C PRO A 220 13.22 -18.95 3.88
N GLU A 221 13.75 -18.28 4.91
CA GLU A 221 15.17 -17.92 5.00
C GLU A 221 16.06 -19.13 5.28
#